data_AF-A0A6B3I0G0-F1
#
_entry.id   AF-A0A6B3I0G0-F1
#
_cell.length_a   1.000
_cell.length_b   1.000
_cell.length_c   1.000
_cell.angle_alpha   90.00
_cell.angle_beta   90.00
_cell.angle_gamma   90.00
#
_symmetry.space_group_name_H-M   'P 1'
#
loop_
_entity.id
_entity.type
_entity.pdbx_description
1 polymer ?
#
loop_
_entity_poly.entity_id
_entity_poly.type
_entity_poly.pdbx_seq_one_letter_code
_entity_poly.pdbx_strand_id
1 'polypeptide(L)'
;MDGLRIVAALMVCLYHYAGKEGTVAESWGQSPAHLFPTLSSFATYGSLGVQLFFIISGFVICMSSWGRTVGDFFRSRVARLYPAYWAAIVVVTAAAVLLPVVVEPLRLDELLVNLTMLQQPMGVDRVLGVCWTLWVELRFYVLFAVFVVWRGVTYRRVVVFCCGWTLAGAFAR
;
A
#
# COMPACT_ATOMS: atom_id res chain seq x y z
N MET A 1 13.62 11.01 5.84
CA MET A 1 12.36 10.23 5.74
C MET A 1 12.47 9.09 4.74
N ASP A 2 13.17 9.27 3.62
CA ASP A 2 13.30 8.21 2.61
C ASP A 2 14.05 6.97 3.12
N GLY A 3 15.05 7.12 3.99
CA GLY A 3 15.71 5.99 4.66
C GLY A 3 14.76 5.10 5.47
N LEU A 4 13.79 5.68 6.19
CA LEU A 4 12.79 4.91 6.95
C LEU A 4 11.82 4.16 6.03
N ARG A 5 11.52 4.71 4.85
CA ARG A 5 10.70 4.03 3.84
C ARG A 5 11.44 2.84 3.23
N ILE A 6 12.75 2.97 3.01
CA ILE A 6 13.58 1.85 2.56
C ILE A 6 13.59 0.74 3.61
N VAL A 7 13.78 1.10 4.89
CA VAL A 7 13.69 0.12 6.00
C VAL A 7 12.32 -0.57 6.01
N ALA A 8 11.23 0.19 5.89
CA ALA A 8 9.88 -0.37 5.81
C ALA A 8 9.70 -1.30 4.61
N ALA A 9 10.23 -0.95 3.43
CA ALA A 9 10.19 -1.80 2.24
C ALA A 9 10.95 -3.10 2.45
N LEU A 10 12.16 -3.03 3.01
CA LEU A 10 12.98 -4.21 3.30
C LEU A 10 12.31 -5.13 4.32
N MET A 11 11.66 -4.56 5.35
CA MET A 11 10.86 -5.33 6.31
C MET A 11 9.72 -6.08 5.61
N VAL A 12 8.97 -5.43 4.73
CA VAL A 12 7.88 -6.08 3.97
C VAL A 12 8.41 -7.16 3.03
N CYS A 13 9.51 -6.90 2.32
CA CYS A 13 10.16 -7.89 1.46
C CYS A 13 10.63 -9.11 2.27
N LEU A 14 11.25 -8.88 3.44
CA LEU A 14 11.71 -9.94 4.31
C LEU A 14 10.55 -10.78 4.84
N TYR A 15 9.44 -10.13 5.22
CA TYR A 15 8.21 -10.83 5.60
C TYR A 15 7.70 -11.73 4.47
N HIS A 16 7.57 -11.20 3.24
CA HIS A 16 7.09 -12.00 2.12
C HIS A 16 8.04 -13.13 1.70
N TYR A 17 9.34 -12.99 1.95
CA TYR A 17 10.34 -14.00 1.57
C TYR A 17 10.50 -15.11 2.60
N ALA A 18 10.58 -14.77 3.89
CA ALA A 18 10.95 -15.70 4.97
C ALA A 18 9.98 -15.74 6.17
N GLY A 19 9.04 -14.80 6.27
CA GLY A 19 8.13 -14.68 7.43
C GLY A 19 6.67 -15.07 7.15
N LYS A 20 6.24 -15.04 5.88
CA LYS A 20 4.87 -15.35 5.46
C LYS A 20 4.74 -16.85 5.19
N GLU A 21 3.75 -17.49 5.81
CA GLU A 21 3.38 -18.87 5.51
C GLU A 21 2.29 -18.97 4.41
N GLY A 22 1.83 -20.18 4.07
CA GLY A 22 0.85 -20.43 3.01
C GLY A 22 1.50 -20.45 1.62
N THR A 23 1.09 -19.55 0.71
CA THR A 23 1.56 -19.52 -0.69
C THR A 23 3.08 -19.48 -0.83
N VAL A 24 3.78 -18.87 0.13
CA VAL A 24 5.25 -18.81 0.15
C VAL A 24 5.86 -20.15 0.58
N ALA A 25 5.25 -20.84 1.53
CA ALA A 25 5.67 -22.20 1.91
C ALA A 25 5.48 -23.20 0.75
N GLU A 26 4.43 -23.02 -0.05
CA GLU A 26 4.22 -23.77 -1.29
C GLU A 26 5.32 -23.49 -2.31
N SER A 27 5.71 -22.22 -2.52
CA SER A 27 6.85 -21.87 -3.38
C SER A 27 8.19 -22.48 -2.92
N TRP A 28 8.39 -22.58 -1.61
CA TRP A 28 9.60 -23.17 -1.03
C TRP A 28 9.54 -24.71 -0.93
N GLY A 29 8.37 -25.32 -1.14
CA GLY A 29 8.13 -26.74 -0.91
C GLY A 29 8.09 -27.17 0.56
N GLN A 30 8.45 -26.28 1.50
CA GLN A 30 8.39 -26.47 2.96
C GLN A 30 8.16 -25.12 3.65
N SER A 31 7.74 -25.13 4.92
CA SER A 31 7.55 -23.87 5.68
C SER A 31 8.88 -23.11 5.81
N PRO A 32 8.89 -21.78 5.56
CA PRO A 32 10.05 -20.92 5.78
C PRO A 32 10.60 -20.99 7.21
N ALA A 33 9.76 -21.31 8.19
CA ALA A 33 10.18 -21.49 9.58
C ALA A 33 11.12 -22.70 9.76
N HIS A 34 11.01 -23.73 8.91
CA HIS A 34 11.92 -24.87 8.92
C HIS A 34 13.20 -24.60 8.13
N LEU A 35 13.11 -23.90 7.00
CA LEU A 35 14.26 -23.59 6.15
C LEU A 35 15.16 -22.51 6.75
N PHE A 36 14.58 -21.52 7.43
CA PHE A 36 15.28 -20.38 8.00
C PHE A 36 14.81 -20.07 9.43
N PRO A 37 15.03 -20.95 10.41
CA PRO A 37 14.41 -20.85 11.74
C PRO A 37 14.73 -19.55 12.50
N THR A 38 15.98 -19.09 12.45
CA THR A 38 16.39 -17.83 13.07
C THR A 38 15.85 -16.62 12.31
N LEU A 39 15.95 -16.62 10.97
CA LEU A 39 15.51 -15.51 10.13
C LEU A 39 13.99 -15.35 10.13
N SER A 40 13.24 -16.45 10.06
CA SER A 40 11.78 -16.48 10.03
C SER A 40 11.17 -15.84 11.29
N SER A 41 11.77 -16.09 12.46
CA SER A 41 11.37 -15.47 13.73
C SER A 41 11.43 -13.94 13.68
N PHE A 42 12.45 -13.36 13.03
CA PHE A 42 12.54 -11.90 12.82
C PHE A 42 11.68 -11.42 11.64
N ALA A 43 11.61 -12.20 10.57
CA ALA A 43 10.91 -11.88 9.34
C ALA A 43 9.39 -11.73 9.55
N THR A 44 8.79 -12.45 10.50
CA THR A 44 7.36 -12.31 10.86
C THR A 44 7.01 -10.88 11.28
N TYR A 45 7.92 -10.18 11.97
CA TYR A 45 7.75 -8.77 12.35
C TYR A 45 7.88 -7.83 11.15
N GLY A 46 8.36 -8.31 9.99
CA GLY A 46 8.43 -7.51 8.78
C GLY A 46 7.06 -7.03 8.27
N SER A 47 5.97 -7.71 8.69
CA SER A 47 4.59 -7.26 8.46
C SER A 47 4.31 -5.85 9.04
N LEU A 48 5.01 -5.47 10.11
CA LEU A 48 4.93 -4.12 10.70
C LEU A 48 5.44 -3.03 9.75
N GLY A 49 6.24 -3.39 8.73
CA GLY A 49 6.70 -2.46 7.71
C GLY A 49 5.55 -1.77 6.96
N VAL A 50 4.42 -2.45 6.78
CA VAL A 50 3.21 -1.85 6.18
C VAL A 50 2.67 -0.72 7.06
N GLN A 51 2.59 -0.93 8.38
CA GLN A 51 2.11 0.08 9.31
C GLN A 51 3.07 1.27 9.38
N LEU A 52 4.38 1.00 9.34
CA LEU A 52 5.40 2.04 9.29
C LEU A 52 5.27 2.90 8.02
N PHE A 53 4.98 2.29 6.86
CA PHE A 53 4.68 3.04 5.63
C PHE A 53 3.51 4.00 5.81
N PHE A 54 2.39 3.52 6.37
CA PHE A 54 1.21 4.36 6.60
C PHE A 54 1.50 5.53 7.55
N ILE A 55 2.24 5.28 8.63
CA ILE A 55 2.61 6.34 9.59
C ILE A 55 3.48 7.41 8.91
N ILE A 56 4.51 6.99 8.16
CA ILE A 56 5.40 7.92 7.45
C ILE A 56 4.62 8.69 6.38
N SER A 57 3.77 8.03 5.59
CA SER A 57 2.93 8.69 4.59
C SER A 57 1.99 9.71 5.23
N GLY A 58 1.27 9.33 6.29
CA GLY A 58 0.37 10.22 7.03
C GLY A 58 1.08 11.46 7.57
N PHE A 59 2.26 11.28 8.16
CA PHE A 59 3.09 12.38 8.64
C PHE A 59 3.52 13.33 7.51
N VAL A 60 4.06 12.79 6.41
CA VAL A 60 4.49 13.58 5.25
C VAL A 60 3.32 14.37 4.64
N ILE A 61 2.13 13.77 4.59
CA ILE A 61 0.92 14.41 4.07
C ILE A 61 0.52 15.61 4.91
N CYS A 62 0.44 15.44 6.23
CA CYS A 62 0.10 16.51 7.14
C CYS A 62 1.08 17.69 6.97
N MET A 63 2.39 17.40 6.94
CA MET A 63 3.43 18.41 6.81
C MET A 63 3.43 19.14 5.46
N SER A 64 3.25 18.41 4.35
CA SER A 64 3.35 19.01 3.01
C SER A 64 2.03 19.58 2.46
N SER A 65 0.94 19.49 3.22
CA SER A 65 -0.37 20.06 2.86
C SER A 65 -0.49 21.57 3.15
N TRP A 66 0.34 22.10 4.04
CA TRP A 66 0.30 23.51 4.44
C TRP A 66 0.53 24.45 3.25
N GLY A 67 -0.35 25.45 3.11
CA GLY A 67 -0.26 26.44 2.04
C GLY A 67 -0.55 25.92 0.63
N ARG A 68 -1.05 24.68 0.47
CA ARG A 68 -1.39 24.11 -0.85
C ARG A 68 -2.89 24.13 -1.12
N THR A 69 -3.25 24.31 -2.39
CA THR A 69 -4.63 24.10 -2.84
C THR A 69 -4.94 22.60 -2.92
N VAL A 70 -6.23 22.26 -2.94
CA VAL A 70 -6.70 20.87 -3.14
C VAL A 70 -6.14 20.27 -4.44
N GLY A 71 -6.12 21.06 -5.52
CA GLY A 71 -5.61 20.62 -6.82
C GLY A 71 -4.11 20.34 -6.80
N ASP A 72 -3.32 21.18 -6.14
CA ASP A 72 -1.86 20.97 -6.04
C ASP A 72 -1.51 19.80 -5.11
N PHE A 73 -2.30 19.63 -4.06
CA PHE A 73 -2.21 18.47 -3.18
C PHE A 73 -2.49 17.18 -3.96
N PHE A 74 -3.62 17.11 -4.68
CA PHE A 74 -4.01 15.91 -5.42
C PHE A 74 -3.04 15.57 -6.56
N ARG A 75 -2.66 16.56 -7.38
CA ARG A 75 -1.69 16.38 -8.48
C ARG A 75 -0.35 15.85 -7.98
N SER A 76 0.17 16.41 -6.88
CA SER A 76 1.43 15.95 -6.29
C SER A 76 1.39 14.49 -5.83
N ARG A 77 0.21 13.99 -5.41
CA ARG A 77 0.04 12.60 -4.97
C ARG A 77 -0.18 11.65 -6.13
N VAL A 78 -1.03 12.01 -7.07
CA VAL A 78 -1.27 11.19 -8.28
C VAL A 78 0.03 11.01 -9.05
N ALA A 79 0.78 12.09 -9.30
CA ALA A 79 2.06 12.04 -10.01
C ALA A 79 3.14 11.22 -9.28
N ARG A 80 2.98 10.98 -7.98
CA ARG A 80 3.90 10.14 -7.21
C ARG A 80 3.48 8.67 -7.19
N LEU A 81 2.17 8.40 -7.06
CA LEU A 81 1.65 7.07 -6.80
C LEU A 81 1.40 6.28 -8.08
N TYR A 82 0.77 6.91 -9.08
CA TYR A 82 0.32 6.23 -10.30
C TYR A 82 1.48 5.73 -11.18
N PRO A 83 2.58 6.47 -11.40
CA PRO A 83 3.66 5.97 -12.24
C PRO A 83 4.28 4.68 -11.72
N ALA A 84 4.57 4.62 -10.41
CA ALA A 84 5.10 3.42 -9.78
C ALA A 84 4.08 2.27 -9.78
N TYR A 85 2.80 2.60 -9.57
CA TYR A 85 1.73 1.62 -9.60
C TYR A 85 1.52 0.98 -10.97
N TRP A 86 1.46 1.79 -12.02
CA TRP A 86 1.34 1.30 -13.40
C TRP A 86 2.55 0.48 -13.82
N ALA A 87 3.76 0.91 -13.43
CA ALA A 87 4.96 0.11 -13.66
C ALA A 87 4.85 -1.27 -12.99
N ALA A 88 4.36 -1.33 -11.74
CA ALA A 88 4.14 -2.60 -11.05
C ALA A 88 3.08 -3.48 -11.75
N ILE A 89 1.96 -2.89 -12.20
CA ILE A 89 0.94 -3.61 -12.99
C ILE A 89 1.56 -4.21 -14.25
N VAL A 90 2.31 -3.42 -15.02
CA VAL A 90 2.92 -3.86 -16.28
C VAL A 90 3.90 -5.01 -16.02
N VAL A 91 4.77 -4.87 -15.03
CA VAL A 91 5.77 -5.91 -14.69
C VAL A 91 5.08 -7.21 -14.27
N VAL A 92 4.07 -7.14 -13.40
CA VAL A 92 3.38 -8.35 -12.92
C VAL A 92 2.52 -8.98 -14.00
N THR A 93 1.85 -8.18 -14.82
CA THR A 93 1.06 -8.70 -15.95
C THR A 93 1.96 -9.36 -16.99
N ALA A 94 3.10 -8.74 -17.31
CA ALA A 94 4.09 -9.33 -18.22
C ALA A 94 4.66 -10.64 -17.66
N ALA A 95 4.97 -10.69 -16.35
CA ALA A 95 5.42 -11.90 -15.69
C ALA A 95 4.36 -13.02 -15.74
N ALA A 96 3.08 -12.71 -15.53
CA ALA A 96 1.99 -13.69 -15.61
C ALA A 96 1.82 -14.25 -17.03
N VAL A 97 1.97 -13.41 -18.07
CA VAL A 97 1.89 -13.87 -19.48
C VAL A 97 3.10 -14.71 -19.89
N LEU A 98 4.30 -14.36 -19.43
CA LEU A 98 5.53 -15.06 -19.78
C LEU A 98 5.76 -16.34 -18.94
N LEU A 99 5.24 -16.38 -17.72
CA LEU A 99 5.41 -17.47 -16.75
C LEU A 99 4.03 -17.95 -16.20
N PRO A 100 3.15 -18.49 -17.07
CA PRO A 100 1.78 -18.84 -16.70
C PRO A 100 1.68 -19.97 -15.66
N VAL A 101 2.78 -20.69 -15.41
CA VAL A 101 2.86 -21.73 -14.36
C VAL A 101 2.83 -21.11 -12.95
N VAL A 102 3.20 -19.84 -12.80
CA VAL A 102 3.38 -19.18 -11.50
C VAL A 102 2.21 -18.25 -11.15
N VAL A 103 1.63 -17.58 -12.16
CA VAL A 103 0.54 -16.60 -11.96
C VAL A 103 -0.41 -16.64 -13.16
N GLU A 104 -1.70 -16.76 -12.89
CA GLU A 104 -2.73 -16.72 -13.93
C GLU A 104 -2.99 -15.27 -14.36
N PRO A 105 -2.97 -14.97 -15.68
CA PRO A 105 -3.18 -13.61 -16.15
C PRO A 105 -4.64 -13.17 -15.94
N LEU A 106 -4.84 -11.93 -15.47
CA LEU A 106 -6.17 -11.35 -15.35
C LEU A 106 -6.79 -11.09 -16.72
N ARG A 107 -8.13 -11.06 -16.74
CA ARG A 107 -8.87 -10.66 -17.94
C ARG A 107 -8.66 -9.17 -18.22
N LEU A 108 -8.83 -8.76 -19.49
CA LEU A 108 -8.60 -7.37 -19.91
C LEU A 108 -9.52 -6.38 -19.19
N ASP A 109 -10.78 -6.74 -18.94
CA ASP A 109 -11.73 -5.93 -18.18
C ASP A 109 -11.25 -5.70 -16.75
N GLU A 110 -10.71 -6.73 -16.11
CA GLU A 110 -10.20 -6.66 -14.75
C GLU A 110 -8.89 -5.85 -14.67
N LEU A 111 -8.01 -6.02 -15.67
CA LEU A 111 -6.77 -5.25 -15.79
C LEU A 111 -7.07 -3.75 -15.94
N LEU A 112 -8.06 -3.38 -16.74
CA LEU A 112 -8.48 -1.99 -16.91
C LEU A 112 -9.01 -1.40 -15.60
N VAL A 113 -9.78 -2.15 -14.83
CA VAL A 113 -10.21 -1.72 -13.49
C VAL A 113 -9.00 -1.55 -12.56
N ASN A 114 -8.04 -2.48 -12.60
CA ASN A 114 -6.82 -2.37 -11.79
C ASN A 114 -6.02 -1.10 -12.12
N LEU A 115 -5.93 -0.67 -13.38
CA LEU A 115 -5.23 0.58 -13.75
C LEU A 115 -5.78 1.84 -13.06
N THR A 116 -7.03 1.79 -12.58
CA THR A 116 -7.70 2.89 -11.87
C THR A 116 -7.58 2.84 -10.34
N MET A 117 -6.96 1.80 -9.77
CA MET A 117 -7.00 1.48 -8.32
C MET A 117 -8.41 1.18 -7.76
N LEU A 118 -9.43 0.98 -8.61
CA LEU A 118 -10.82 0.73 -8.19
C LEU A 118 -11.19 -0.75 -8.08
N GLN A 119 -10.23 -1.66 -8.18
CA GLN A 119 -10.49 -3.10 -8.10
C GLN A 119 -11.10 -3.53 -6.76
N GLN A 120 -10.69 -2.93 -5.65
CA GLN A 120 -11.24 -3.28 -4.33
C GLN A 120 -12.71 -2.87 -4.13
N PRO A 121 -13.15 -1.63 -4.43
CA PRO A 121 -14.56 -1.28 -4.33
C PRO A 121 -15.43 -1.94 -5.40
N MET A 122 -14.87 -2.28 -6.56
CA MET A 122 -15.60 -2.97 -7.64
C MET A 122 -15.64 -4.50 -7.47
N GLY A 123 -14.95 -5.05 -6.46
CA GLY A 123 -14.94 -6.49 -6.19
C GLY A 123 -14.19 -7.31 -7.24
N VAL A 124 -13.27 -6.68 -7.98
CA VAL A 124 -12.49 -7.29 -9.05
C VAL A 124 -11.18 -7.86 -8.49
N ASP A 125 -10.70 -8.94 -9.11
CA ASP A 125 -9.42 -9.54 -8.75
C ASP A 125 -8.26 -8.56 -8.89
N ARG A 126 -7.27 -8.72 -8.01
CA ARG A 126 -6.15 -7.77 -7.89
C ARG A 126 -4.94 -8.31 -8.62
N VAL A 127 -4.34 -7.50 -9.49
CA VAL A 127 -3.05 -7.83 -10.14
C VAL A 127 -1.96 -8.06 -9.10
N LEU A 128 -1.89 -7.20 -8.06
CA LEU A 128 -1.02 -7.43 -6.92
C LEU A 128 -1.83 -7.55 -5.62
N GLY A 129 -1.50 -8.58 -4.84
CA GLY A 129 -2.06 -8.76 -3.50
C GLY A 129 -1.90 -7.52 -2.62
N VAL A 130 -0.78 -6.78 -2.73
CA VAL A 130 -0.48 -5.59 -1.91
C VAL A 130 -1.28 -4.34 -2.31
N CYS A 131 -2.03 -4.33 -3.41
CA CYS A 131 -2.78 -3.14 -3.86
C CYS A 131 -3.77 -2.59 -2.82
N TRP A 132 -4.22 -3.40 -1.86
CA TRP A 132 -5.10 -2.95 -0.78
C TRP A 132 -4.49 -1.80 0.03
N THR A 133 -3.16 -1.75 0.18
CA THR A 133 -2.49 -0.68 0.94
C THR A 133 -2.61 0.65 0.22
N LEU A 134 -2.37 0.66 -1.10
CA LEU A 134 -2.50 1.83 -1.96
C LEU A 134 -3.93 2.36 -1.99
N TRP A 135 -4.91 1.44 -1.99
CA TRP A 135 -6.32 1.83 -1.92
C TRP A 135 -6.66 2.51 -0.59
N VAL A 136 -6.20 1.98 0.55
CA VAL A 136 -6.37 2.63 1.86
C VAL A 136 -5.68 4.01 1.87
N GLU A 137 -4.48 4.11 1.30
CA GLU A 137 -3.75 5.36 1.19
C GLU A 137 -4.49 6.40 0.32
N LEU A 138 -5.05 5.98 -0.82
CA LEU A 138 -5.86 6.84 -1.68
C LEU A 138 -7.12 7.35 -0.96
N ARG A 139 -7.81 6.49 -0.20
CA ARG A 139 -8.97 6.92 0.62
C ARG A 139 -8.58 7.98 1.63
N PHE A 140 -7.46 7.78 2.33
CA PHE A 140 -6.92 8.78 3.26
C PHE A 140 -6.65 10.10 2.54
N TYR A 141 -6.08 10.08 1.34
CA TYR A 141 -5.77 11.29 0.56
C TYR A 141 -7.03 12.08 0.21
N VAL A 142 -8.05 11.38 -0.30
CA VAL A 142 -9.31 12.01 -0.70
C VAL A 142 -10.00 12.62 0.53
N LEU A 143 -10.10 11.88 1.63
CA LEU A 143 -10.74 12.36 2.85
C LEU A 143 -9.97 13.52 3.47
N PHE A 144 -8.63 13.44 3.54
CA PHE A 144 -7.81 14.54 4.04
C PHE A 144 -7.95 15.79 3.17
N ALA A 145 -7.99 15.62 1.85
CA ALA A 145 -8.18 16.73 0.92
C ALA A 145 -9.55 17.42 1.13
N VAL A 146 -10.63 16.66 1.28
CA VAL A 146 -12.00 17.18 1.46
C VAL A 146 -12.20 17.83 2.83
N PHE A 147 -11.73 17.20 3.91
CA PHE A 147 -12.00 17.67 5.28
C PHE A 147 -10.99 18.70 5.79
N VAL A 148 -9.74 18.64 5.32
CA VAL A 148 -8.65 19.50 5.82
C VAL A 148 -8.23 20.52 4.77
N VAL A 149 -7.82 20.08 3.57
CA VAL A 149 -7.21 20.99 2.57
C VAL A 149 -8.25 21.94 1.97
N TRP A 150 -9.43 21.44 1.59
CA TRP A 150 -10.49 22.25 0.97
C TRP A 150 -10.91 23.43 1.84
N ARG A 151 -11.08 23.19 3.14
CA ARG A 151 -11.52 24.25 4.08
C ARG A 151 -10.38 25.16 4.52
N GLY A 152 -9.14 24.83 4.17
CA GLY A 152 -7.93 25.47 4.66
C GLY A 152 -7.28 24.67 5.80
N VAL A 153 -5.99 24.39 5.66
CA VAL A 153 -5.23 23.59 6.64
C VAL A 153 -5.05 24.40 7.92
N THR A 154 -5.51 23.84 9.05
CA THR A 154 -5.26 24.37 10.39
C THR A 154 -4.86 23.23 11.31
N TYR A 155 -4.06 23.53 12.36
CA TYR A 155 -3.60 22.51 13.30
C TYR A 155 -4.77 21.73 13.92
N ARG A 156 -5.81 22.44 14.36
CA ARG A 156 -7.02 21.83 14.93
C ARG A 156 -7.69 20.85 13.97
N ARG A 157 -7.83 21.20 12.69
CA ARG A 157 -8.46 20.33 11.69
C ARG A 157 -7.63 19.08 11.41
N VAL A 158 -6.31 19.24 11.30
CA VAL A 158 -5.38 18.11 11.13
C VAL A 158 -5.50 17.15 12.32
N VAL A 159 -5.46 17.65 13.56
CA VAL A 159 -5.56 16.81 14.76
C VAL A 159 -6.92 16.11 14.83
N VAL A 160 -8.03 16.84 14.64
CA VAL A 160 -9.38 16.24 14.66
C VAL A 160 -9.51 15.16 13.59
N PHE A 161 -9.01 15.40 12.38
CA PHE A 161 -9.01 14.41 11.32
C PHE A 161 -8.18 13.18 11.68
N CYS A 162 -6.95 13.36 12.18
CA CYS A 162 -6.09 12.25 12.58
C CYS A 162 -6.70 11.42 13.72
N CYS A 163 -7.25 12.07 14.75
CA CYS A 163 -7.94 11.38 15.83
C CYS A 163 -9.17 10.62 15.31
N GLY A 164 -10.00 11.25 14.48
CA GLY A 164 -11.17 10.62 13.88
C GLY A 164 -10.80 9.43 13.00
N TRP A 165 -9.75 9.55 12.18
CA TRP A 165 -9.24 8.48 11.33
C TRP A 165 -8.73 7.30 12.15
N THR A 166 -7.93 7.55 13.19
CA THR A 166 -7.41 6.50 14.09
C THR A 166 -8.54 5.78 14.82
N LEU A 167 -9.54 6.51 15.32
CA LEU A 167 -10.71 5.91 15.95
C LEU A 167 -11.50 5.08 14.95
N ALA A 168 -11.80 5.61 13.76
CA ALA A 168 -12.49 4.87 12.71
C ALA A 168 -11.74 3.58 12.34
N GLY A 169 -10.41 3.63 12.23
CA GLY A 169 -9.57 2.47 11.98
C GLY A 169 -9.59 1.44 13.11
N ALA A 170 -9.72 1.87 14.36
CA ALA A 170 -9.83 0.97 15.51
C ALA A 170 -11.19 0.23 15.57
N PHE A 171 -12.26 0.84 15.04
CA PHE A 171 -13.61 0.26 15.01
C PHE A 171 -13.96 -0.45 13.71
N ALA A 172 -13.23 -0.20 12.63
CA ALA A 172 -13.33 -0.96 11.39
C ALA A 172 -12.67 -2.34 11.58
N ARG A 173 -13.43 -3.30 12.11
CA ARG A 173 -13.05 -4.72 12.15
C ARG A 173 -13.50 -5.42 10.87
#